data_AF-A0A426TRI9-F1
#
_entry.id   AF-A0A426TRI9-F1
#
_cell.length_a   1.000
_cell.length_b   1.000
_cell.length_c   1.000
_cell.angle_alpha   90.00
_cell.angle_beta   90.00
_cell.angle_gamma   90.00
#
_symmetry.space_group_name_H-M   'P 1'
#
loop_
_entity.id
_entity.type
_entity.pdbx_description
1 polymer ?
#
loop_
_entity_poly.entity_id
_entity_poly.type
_entity_poly.pdbx_seq_one_letter_code
_entity_poly.pdbx_strand_id
1 'polypeptide(L)'
;MNIYVETNFVLELVFEQEQHTSCEQILNMCEAGRARLIIPAYCLAEPHEKLTRQARSRRTLQQNLETELRQLARTTSYTARIGSIQDITSLLVQSNEEEKQRFTHFRSRLTRIAEIIPLTLDTLREAATYETPYGLTPQDALVYASVITHLRQNKSLISCFLNRNSKDFDNPDIVDELKKNNCAIISRFDHGYGFIQAHLGL
;
A
#
# COMPACT_ATOMS: atom_id res chain seq x y z
N MET A 1 -12.73 -1.21 17.26
CA MET A 1 -11.54 -1.96 16.84
C MET A 1 -10.63 -1.05 16.04
N ASN A 2 -9.31 -1.21 16.20
CA ASN A 2 -8.29 -0.45 15.47
C ASN A 2 -7.73 -1.29 14.31
N ILE A 3 -7.59 -0.69 13.14
CA ILE A 3 -7.07 -1.33 11.94
C ILE A 3 -5.86 -0.53 11.47
N TYR A 4 -4.68 -1.07 11.68
CA TYR A 4 -3.42 -0.51 11.21
C TYR A 4 -3.15 -1.04 9.81
N VAL A 5 -2.70 -0.18 8.90
CA VAL A 5 -2.38 -0.57 7.53
C VAL A 5 -1.02 0.00 7.11
N GLU A 6 -0.32 -0.75 6.25
CA GLU A 6 0.94 -0.33 5.64
C GLU A 6 0.76 0.31 4.26
N THR A 7 1.87 0.66 3.61
CA THR A 7 1.92 1.23 2.26
C THR A 7 1.16 0.41 1.22
N ASN A 8 1.30 -0.93 1.22
CA ASN A 8 0.64 -1.77 0.22
C ASN A 8 -0.88 -1.66 0.24
N PHE A 9 -1.51 -1.34 1.37
CA PHE A 9 -2.95 -1.10 1.42
C PHE A 9 -3.37 0.07 0.51
N VAL A 10 -2.59 1.16 0.55
CA VAL A 10 -2.80 2.33 -0.32
C VAL A 10 -2.54 1.95 -1.78
N LEU A 11 -1.51 1.16 -2.04
CA LEU A 11 -1.16 0.76 -3.40
C LEU A 11 -2.18 -0.18 -4.04
N GLU A 12 -2.78 -1.10 -3.28
CA GLU A 12 -3.87 -1.97 -3.77
C GLU A 12 -5.03 -1.14 -4.30
N LEU A 13 -5.44 -0.11 -3.55
CA LEU A 13 -6.52 0.80 -3.94
C LEU A 13 -6.16 1.60 -5.20
N VAL A 14 -4.94 2.13 -5.27
CA VAL A 14 -4.48 2.98 -6.37
C VAL A 14 -4.30 2.21 -7.68
N PHE A 15 -3.74 1.01 -7.59
CA PHE A 15 -3.42 0.17 -8.74
C PHE A 15 -4.51 -0.85 -9.06
N GLU A 16 -5.62 -0.85 -8.30
CA GLU A 16 -6.72 -1.81 -8.44
C GLU A 16 -6.22 -3.26 -8.52
N GLN A 17 -5.30 -3.60 -7.61
CA GLN A 17 -4.69 -4.93 -7.56
C GLN A 17 -5.67 -5.99 -7.02
N GLU A 18 -5.21 -7.24 -6.95
CA GLU A 18 -6.04 -8.41 -6.63
C GLU A 18 -6.91 -8.25 -5.37
N GLN A 19 -6.44 -7.51 -4.36
CA GLN A 19 -7.13 -7.37 -3.08
C GLN A 19 -7.78 -5.99 -2.89
N HIS A 20 -7.84 -5.15 -3.93
CA HIS A 20 -8.42 -3.80 -3.86
C HIS A 20 -9.87 -3.81 -3.34
N THR A 21 -10.67 -4.81 -3.73
CA THR A 21 -12.06 -4.95 -3.28
C THR A 21 -12.15 -5.09 -1.76
N SER A 22 -11.25 -5.88 -1.16
CA SER A 22 -11.19 -6.03 0.30
C SER A 22 -10.73 -4.75 0.98
N CYS A 23 -9.76 -4.04 0.40
CA CYS A 23 -9.34 -2.73 0.89
C CYS A 23 -10.50 -1.71 0.86
N GLU A 24 -11.27 -1.66 -0.22
CA GLU A 24 -12.46 -0.82 -0.35
C GLU A 24 -13.53 -1.17 0.69
N GLN A 25 -13.79 -2.46 0.91
CA GLN A 25 -14.73 -2.90 1.93
C GLN A 25 -14.30 -2.50 3.35
N ILE A 26 -12.99 -2.59 3.65
CA ILE A 26 -12.42 -2.11 4.91
C ILE A 26 -12.61 -0.59 5.04
N LEU A 27 -12.36 0.18 3.98
CA LEU A 27 -12.59 1.62 3.97
C LEU A 27 -14.05 1.96 4.25
N ASN A 28 -14.99 1.30 3.57
CA ASN A 28 -16.42 1.53 3.74
C ASN A 28 -16.88 1.27 5.18
N MET A 29 -16.34 0.24 5.85
CA MET A 29 -16.64 -0.01 7.26
C MET A 29 -16.10 1.08 8.19
N CYS A 30 -14.89 1.57 7.92
CA CYS A 30 -14.29 2.66 8.67
C CYS A 30 -15.05 3.98 8.46
N GLU A 31 -15.48 4.27 7.21
CA GLU A 31 -16.32 5.42 6.89
C GLU A 31 -17.68 5.37 7.59
N ALA A 32 -18.24 4.18 7.74
CA ALA A 32 -19.47 3.96 8.51
C ALA A 32 -19.26 4.00 10.04
N GLY A 33 -18.05 4.31 10.52
CA GLY A 33 -17.72 4.42 11.94
C GLY A 33 -17.67 3.08 12.69
N ARG A 34 -17.66 1.94 11.98
CA ARG A 34 -17.67 0.61 12.62
C ARG A 34 -16.29 0.19 13.13
N ALA A 35 -15.23 0.72 12.55
CA ALA A 35 -13.85 0.53 12.97
C ALA A 35 -13.04 1.80 12.72
N ARG A 36 -11.85 1.87 13.34
CA ARG A 36 -10.93 3.02 13.19
C ARG A 36 -9.76 2.61 12.31
N LEU A 37 -9.60 3.28 11.17
CA LEU A 37 -8.44 3.13 10.30
C LEU A 37 -7.30 3.98 10.82
N ILE A 38 -6.11 3.38 10.96
CA ILE A 38 -4.91 4.04 11.48
C ILE A 38 -3.77 3.80 10.50
N ILE A 39 -3.06 4.87 10.13
CA ILE A 39 -2.05 4.82 9.06
C ILE A 39 -0.81 5.60 9.48
N PRO A 40 0.38 5.00 9.48
CA PRO A 40 1.62 5.76 9.57
C PRO A 40 1.73 6.79 8.43
N ALA A 41 2.09 8.03 8.74
CA ALA A 41 2.23 9.09 7.73
C ALA A 41 3.18 8.69 6.59
N TYR A 42 4.22 7.90 6.92
CA TYR A 42 5.15 7.36 5.94
C TYR A 42 4.46 6.53 4.85
N CYS A 43 3.45 5.73 5.20
CA CYS A 43 2.69 4.90 4.25
C CYS A 43 1.85 5.71 3.26
N LEU A 44 1.61 7.00 3.52
CA LEU A 44 0.97 7.92 2.56
C LEU A 44 1.98 8.66 1.69
N ALA A 45 3.23 8.79 2.15
CA ALA A 45 4.32 9.44 1.42
C ALA A 45 4.97 8.49 0.41
N GLU A 46 5.27 7.24 0.81
CA GLU A 46 5.94 6.25 -0.02
C GLU A 46 5.26 5.98 -1.39
N PRO A 47 3.90 5.92 -1.48
CA PRO A 47 3.22 5.74 -2.76
C PRO A 47 3.54 6.83 -3.79
N HIS A 48 3.82 8.07 -3.37
CA HIS A 48 4.21 9.15 -4.29
C HIS A 48 5.48 8.81 -5.07
N GLU A 49 6.49 8.29 -4.38
CA GLU A 49 7.75 7.91 -5.00
C GLU A 49 7.56 6.72 -5.95
N LYS A 50 6.80 5.71 -5.50
CA LYS A 50 6.53 4.51 -6.29
C LYS A 50 5.77 4.83 -7.59
N LEU A 51 4.72 5.64 -7.51
CA LEU A 51 3.98 6.14 -8.68
C LEU A 51 4.88 6.94 -9.62
N THR A 52 5.71 7.84 -9.09
CA THR A 52 6.63 8.65 -9.89
C THR A 52 7.66 7.77 -10.62
N ARG A 53 8.22 6.77 -9.93
CA ARG A 53 9.19 5.83 -10.51
C ARG A 53 8.54 4.97 -11.60
N GLN A 54 7.33 4.47 -11.37
CA GLN A 54 6.58 3.67 -12.33
C GLN A 54 6.20 4.47 -13.58
N ALA A 55 5.73 5.71 -13.42
CA ALA A 55 5.43 6.60 -14.54
C ALA A 55 6.68 6.89 -15.39
N ARG A 56 7.84 7.12 -14.75
CA ARG A 56 9.13 7.30 -15.46
C ARG A 56 9.51 6.03 -16.24
N SER A 57 9.44 4.87 -15.60
CA SER A 57 9.75 3.58 -16.23
C SER A 57 8.85 3.30 -17.44
N ARG A 58 7.54 3.52 -17.32
CA ARG A 58 6.57 3.36 -18.42
C ARG A 58 6.83 4.35 -19.55
N ARG A 59 7.18 5.60 -19.25
CA ARG A 59 7.53 6.61 -20.27
C ARG A 59 8.78 6.21 -21.05
N THR A 60 9.81 5.70 -20.37
CA THR A 60 11.01 5.17 -21.04
C THR A 60 10.66 3.96 -21.92
N LEU A 61 9.84 3.03 -21.42
CA LEU A 61 9.39 1.87 -22.20
C LEU A 61 8.61 2.30 -23.45
N GLN A 62 7.70 3.26 -23.31
CA GLN A 62 6.93 3.82 -24.42
C GLN A 62 7.85 4.41 -25.49
N GLN A 63 8.81 5.25 -25.11
CA GLN A 63 9.75 5.88 -26.05
C GLN A 63 10.58 4.86 -26.82
N ASN A 64 11.04 3.81 -26.12
CA ASN A 64 11.79 2.71 -26.74
C ASN A 64 10.89 1.94 -27.72
N LEU A 65 9.65 1.61 -27.32
CA LEU A 65 8.71 0.88 -28.16
C LEU A 65 8.30 1.67 -29.41
N GLU A 66 8.02 2.97 -29.26
CA GLU A 66 7.72 3.84 -30.41
C GLU A 66 8.89 3.91 -31.40
N THR A 67 10.13 3.89 -30.91
CA THR A 67 11.32 3.89 -31.76
C THR A 67 11.41 2.60 -32.59
N GLU A 68 11.24 1.44 -31.95
CA GLU A 68 11.24 0.14 -32.62
C GLU A 68 10.07 0.01 -33.63
N LEU A 69 8.87 0.46 -33.25
CA LEU A 69 7.71 0.44 -34.14
C LEU A 69 7.91 1.30 -35.38
N ARG A 70 8.54 2.47 -35.26
CA ARG A 70 8.87 3.31 -36.42
C ARG A 70 9.88 2.65 -37.36
N GLN A 71 10.79 1.83 -36.84
CA GLN A 71 11.71 1.06 -37.66
C GLN A 71 10.98 -0.07 -38.39
N LEU A 72 10.16 -0.85 -37.68
CA LEU A 72 9.39 -1.96 -38.26
C LEU A 72 8.33 -1.50 -39.26
N ALA A 73 7.76 -0.29 -39.09
CA ALA A 73 6.82 0.31 -40.03
C ALA A 73 7.40 0.55 -41.42
N ARG A 74 8.73 0.58 -41.55
CA ARG A 74 9.42 0.71 -42.84
C ARG A 74 9.52 -0.61 -43.59
N THR A 75 9.14 -1.72 -42.97
CA THR A 75 9.18 -3.05 -43.56
C THR A 75 7.77 -3.49 -43.98
N THR A 76 7.57 -3.70 -45.27
CA THR A 76 6.28 -4.00 -45.90
C THR A 76 5.59 -5.26 -45.36
N SER A 77 6.33 -6.22 -44.81
CA SER A 77 5.79 -7.46 -44.24
C SER A 77 5.17 -7.29 -42.84
N TYR A 78 5.43 -6.17 -42.15
CA TYR A 78 5.05 -5.97 -40.74
C TYR A 78 3.97 -4.92 -40.53
N THR A 79 3.61 -4.13 -41.55
CA THR A 79 2.60 -3.06 -41.48
C THR A 79 1.25 -3.51 -40.94
N ALA A 80 0.79 -4.72 -41.25
CA ALA A 80 -0.49 -5.24 -40.76
C ALA A 80 -0.51 -5.59 -39.25
N ARG A 81 0.65 -5.74 -38.59
CA ARG A 81 0.76 -6.12 -37.16
C ARG A 81 1.07 -4.93 -36.23
N ILE A 82 1.27 -3.73 -36.77
CA ILE A 82 1.72 -2.55 -36.01
C ILE A 82 0.57 -1.86 -35.27
N GLY A 83 -0.66 -1.91 -35.80
CA GLY A 83 -1.82 -1.26 -35.18
C GLY A 83 -2.09 -1.71 -33.74
N SER A 84 -2.06 -3.02 -33.48
CA SER A 84 -2.27 -3.58 -32.13
C SER A 84 -1.21 -3.17 -31.10
N ILE A 85 -0.02 -2.71 -31.54
CA ILE A 85 1.05 -2.31 -30.63
C ILE A 85 0.91 -0.82 -30.25
N GLN A 86 0.32 0.00 -31.13
CA GLN A 86 -0.03 1.38 -30.79
C GLN A 86 -1.08 1.44 -29.67
N ASP A 87 -2.05 0.54 -29.68
CA ASP A 87 -3.05 0.44 -28.59
C ASP A 87 -2.37 0.17 -27.23
N ILE A 88 -1.35 -0.69 -27.18
CA ILE A 88 -0.57 -0.97 -25.97
C ILE A 88 0.16 0.29 -25.48
N THR A 89 0.77 1.07 -26.38
CA THR A 89 1.43 2.33 -25.98
C THR A 89 0.45 3.34 -25.39
N SER A 90 -0.77 3.43 -25.95
CA SER A 90 -1.81 4.32 -25.44
C SER A 90 -2.30 3.91 -24.05
N LEU A 91 -2.46 2.60 -23.81
CA LEU A 91 -2.85 2.05 -22.50
C LEU A 91 -1.81 2.38 -21.41
N LEU A 92 -0.52 2.31 -21.73
CA LEU A 92 0.55 2.67 -20.79
C LEU A 92 0.52 4.16 -20.37
N VAL A 93 0.08 5.04 -21.27
CA VAL A 93 -0.05 6.48 -20.97
C VAL A 93 -1.32 6.73 -20.15
N GLN A 94 -2.44 6.18 -20.58
CA GLN A 94 -3.73 6.33 -19.93
C GLN A 94 -3.69 5.81 -18.48
N SER A 95 -3.10 4.63 -18.26
CA SER A 95 -2.96 4.03 -16.93
C SER A 95 -2.20 4.93 -15.95
N ASN A 96 -1.19 5.70 -16.38
CA ASN A 96 -0.47 6.62 -15.49
C ASN A 96 -1.37 7.75 -14.97
N GLU A 97 -2.23 8.31 -15.83
CA GLU A 97 -3.12 9.38 -15.44
C GLU A 97 -4.26 8.86 -14.55
N GLU A 98 -4.83 7.70 -14.89
CA GLU A 98 -5.84 7.02 -14.07
C GLU A 98 -5.32 6.68 -12.67
N GLU A 99 -4.13 6.08 -12.56
CA GLU A 99 -3.50 5.76 -11.27
C GLU A 99 -3.22 7.02 -10.45
N LYS A 100 -2.80 8.12 -11.09
CA LYS A 100 -2.57 9.41 -10.41
C LYS A 100 -3.88 10.03 -9.90
N GLN A 101 -4.95 9.95 -10.68
CA GLN A 101 -6.27 10.41 -10.28
C GLN A 101 -6.81 9.56 -9.11
N ARG A 102 -6.72 8.23 -9.21
CA ARG A 102 -7.07 7.31 -8.11
C ARG A 102 -6.28 7.60 -6.85
N PHE A 103 -4.98 7.84 -6.96
CA PHE A 103 -4.17 8.18 -5.79
C PHE A 103 -4.59 9.50 -5.15
N THR A 104 -4.89 10.51 -5.94
CA THR A 104 -5.42 11.78 -5.41
C THR A 104 -6.75 11.57 -4.69
N HIS A 105 -7.64 10.77 -5.28
CA HIS A 105 -8.92 10.39 -4.70
C HIS A 105 -8.76 9.65 -3.36
N PHE A 106 -8.00 8.55 -3.33
CA PHE A 106 -7.80 7.76 -2.13
C PHE A 106 -7.04 8.53 -1.06
N ARG A 107 -6.04 9.34 -1.41
CA ARG A 107 -5.36 10.18 -0.42
C ARG A 107 -6.34 11.12 0.27
N SER A 108 -7.21 11.80 -0.50
CA SER A 108 -8.25 12.67 0.08
C SER A 108 -9.19 11.89 1.00
N ARG A 109 -9.65 10.71 0.54
CA ARG A 109 -10.56 9.84 1.28
C ARG A 109 -9.92 9.36 2.59
N LEU A 110 -8.70 8.85 2.55
CA LEU A 110 -7.92 8.39 3.70
C LEU A 110 -7.68 9.52 4.71
N THR A 111 -7.26 10.71 4.27
CA THR A 111 -7.01 11.84 5.19
C THR A 111 -8.25 12.34 5.92
N ARG A 112 -9.46 12.03 5.42
CA ARG A 112 -10.72 12.41 6.07
C ARG A 112 -11.14 11.42 7.15
N ILE A 113 -10.81 10.13 7.00
CA ILE A 113 -11.40 9.05 7.80
C ILE A 113 -10.38 8.36 8.70
N ALA A 114 -9.09 8.42 8.33
CA ALA A 114 -8.03 7.73 9.02
C ALA A 114 -7.39 8.62 10.09
N GLU A 115 -7.02 8.00 11.19
CA GLU A 115 -6.08 8.57 12.14
C GLU A 115 -4.66 8.39 11.60
N ILE A 116 -3.96 9.50 11.37
CA ILE A 116 -2.61 9.49 10.81
C ILE A 116 -1.60 9.54 11.95
N ILE A 117 -0.75 8.53 12.07
CA ILE A 117 0.36 8.52 13.03
C ILE A 117 1.47 9.41 12.45
N PRO A 118 1.83 10.55 13.09
CA PRO A 118 2.86 11.43 12.57
C PRO A 118 4.23 10.78 12.65
N LEU A 119 5.10 11.08 11.68
CA LEU A 119 6.51 10.73 11.76
C LEU A 119 7.21 11.71 12.71
N THR A 120 7.69 11.22 13.84
CA THR A 120 8.35 12.03 14.88
C THR A 120 9.83 11.65 15.02
N LEU A 121 10.59 12.48 15.75
CA LEU A 121 11.98 12.17 16.10
C LEU A 121 12.09 10.85 16.89
N ASP A 122 11.13 10.59 17.80
CA ASP A 122 11.14 9.39 18.62
C ASP A 122 10.85 8.15 17.77
N THR A 123 9.91 8.25 16.82
CA THR A 123 9.66 7.19 15.83
C THR A 123 10.90 6.86 15.00
N LEU A 124 11.66 7.88 14.58
CA LEU A 124 12.92 7.68 13.84
C LEU A 124 13.98 6.97 14.68
N ARG A 125 14.11 7.36 15.96
CA ARG A 125 15.07 6.74 16.89
C ARG A 125 14.69 5.29 17.18
N GLU A 126 13.42 5.01 17.45
CA GLU A 126 12.95 3.65 17.71
C GLU A 126 13.10 2.77 16.48
N ALA A 127 12.76 3.25 15.28
CA ALA A 127 12.92 2.50 14.04
C ALA A 127 14.36 2.00 13.86
N ALA A 128 15.36 2.85 14.09
CA ALA A 128 16.77 2.46 14.01
C ALA A 128 17.14 1.32 14.98
N THR A 129 16.46 1.21 16.13
CA THR A 129 16.67 0.11 17.08
C THR A 129 16.04 -1.21 16.65
N TYR A 130 15.12 -1.18 15.68
CA TYR A 130 14.40 -2.36 15.19
C TYR A 130 15.01 -2.95 13.90
N GLU A 131 15.78 -2.17 13.13
CA GLU A 131 16.37 -2.62 11.87
C GLU A 131 17.25 -3.88 12.04
N THR A 132 18.28 -3.82 12.90
CA THR A 132 19.21 -4.95 13.06
C THR A 132 18.61 -6.13 13.83
N PRO A 133 17.97 -5.94 15.00
CA PRO A 133 17.45 -7.07 15.78
C PRO A 133 16.34 -7.85 15.07
N TYR A 134 15.52 -7.17 14.26
CA TYR A 134 14.43 -7.81 13.53
C TYR A 134 14.70 -8.05 12.05
N GLY A 135 15.81 -7.52 11.51
CA GLY A 135 16.14 -7.63 10.09
C GLY A 135 15.23 -6.79 9.18
N LEU A 136 14.57 -5.77 9.72
CA LEU A 136 13.67 -4.91 8.97
C LEU A 136 14.44 -3.94 8.07
N THR A 137 13.90 -3.67 6.89
CA THR A 137 14.36 -2.53 6.10
C THR A 137 14.09 -1.22 6.86
N PRO A 138 14.82 -0.12 6.58
CA PRO A 138 14.54 1.16 7.23
C PRO A 138 13.08 1.61 7.07
N GLN A 139 12.45 1.32 5.93
CA GLN A 139 11.04 1.62 5.67
C GLN A 139 10.12 0.79 6.56
N ASP A 140 10.32 -0.53 6.61
CA ASP A 140 9.50 -1.42 7.42
C ASP A 140 9.69 -1.13 8.92
N ALA A 141 10.90 -0.78 9.34
CA ALA A 141 11.20 -0.39 10.71
C ALA A 141 10.46 0.91 11.11
N LEU A 142 10.34 1.88 10.21
CA LEU A 142 9.55 3.10 10.43
C LEU A 142 8.05 2.80 10.60
N VAL A 143 7.51 1.93 9.74
CA VAL A 143 6.11 1.48 9.82
C VAL A 143 5.88 0.76 11.14
N TYR A 144 6.75 -0.20 11.48
CA TYR A 144 6.68 -0.96 12.73
C TYR A 144 6.74 -0.05 13.96
N ALA A 145 7.75 0.82 14.05
CA ALA A 145 7.93 1.76 15.15
C ALA A 145 6.69 2.65 15.34
N SER A 146 6.13 3.16 14.24
CA SER A 146 4.90 3.97 14.28
C SER A 146 3.73 3.18 14.87
N VAL A 147 3.51 1.95 14.37
CA VAL A 147 2.39 1.09 14.79
C VAL A 147 2.53 0.67 16.25
N ILE A 148 3.70 0.18 16.67
CA ILE A 148 3.90 -0.34 18.02
C ILE A 148 3.82 0.78 19.06
N THR A 149 4.36 1.96 18.76
CA THR A 149 4.29 3.11 19.68
C THR A 149 2.87 3.63 19.80
N HIS A 150 2.11 3.69 18.70
CA HIS A 150 0.70 4.02 18.78
C HIS A 150 -0.11 2.98 19.55
N LEU A 151 0.16 1.68 19.37
CA LEU A 151 -0.48 0.59 20.12
C LEU A 151 -0.23 0.69 21.63
N ARG A 152 1.01 0.97 22.03
CA ARG A 152 1.40 1.12 23.45
C ARG A 152 0.69 2.31 24.11
N GLN A 153 0.51 3.41 23.38
CA GLN A 153 -0.14 4.63 23.86
C GLN A 153 -1.67 4.53 23.84
N ASN A 154 -2.23 3.87 22.81
CA ASN A 154 -3.66 3.79 22.56
C ASN A 154 -4.13 2.34 22.66
N LYS A 155 -4.32 1.89 23.90
CA LYS A 155 -4.79 0.54 24.20
C LYS A 155 -6.20 0.33 23.64
N SER A 156 -6.30 -0.45 22.58
CA SER A 156 -7.56 -1.00 22.07
C SER A 156 -7.77 -2.40 22.61
N LEU A 157 -9.04 -2.77 22.80
CA LEU A 157 -9.41 -4.14 23.18
C LEU A 157 -9.05 -5.15 22.08
N ILE A 158 -9.20 -4.74 20.81
CA ILE A 158 -8.92 -5.56 19.63
C ILE A 158 -8.32 -4.64 18.56
N SER A 159 -7.20 -5.08 17.99
CA SER A 159 -6.53 -4.44 16.86
C SER A 159 -6.08 -5.48 15.83
N CYS A 160 -5.90 -5.05 14.59
CA CYS A 160 -5.15 -5.82 13.61
C CYS A 160 -4.19 -4.91 12.83
N PHE A 161 -3.07 -5.47 12.40
CA PHE A 161 -2.13 -4.85 11.49
C PHE A 161 -2.13 -5.59 10.16
N LEU A 162 -2.64 -4.94 9.12
CA LEU A 162 -2.73 -5.49 7.77
C LEU A 162 -1.45 -5.13 7.02
N ASN A 163 -0.61 -6.14 6.78
CA ASN A 163 0.74 -5.98 6.26
C ASN A 163 1.12 -7.15 5.32
N ARG A 164 1.30 -6.87 4.03
CA ARG A 164 1.66 -7.86 3.01
C ARG A 164 3.14 -8.25 3.01
N ASN A 165 4.01 -7.53 3.70
CA ASN A 165 5.44 -7.85 3.85
C ASN A 165 5.65 -8.97 4.88
N SER A 166 4.96 -10.11 4.70
CA SER A 166 4.99 -11.21 5.66
C SER A 166 6.40 -11.76 5.91
N LYS A 167 7.32 -11.67 4.95
CA LYS A 167 8.70 -12.14 5.13
C LYS A 167 9.44 -11.37 6.21
N ASP A 168 9.22 -10.06 6.28
CA ASP A 168 9.94 -9.17 7.18
C ASP A 168 9.24 -9.10 8.56
N PHE A 169 7.93 -9.36 8.60
CA PHE A 169 7.13 -9.27 9.83
C PHE A 169 6.71 -10.62 10.46
N ASP A 170 7.09 -11.77 9.88
CA ASP A 170 6.90 -13.11 10.50
C ASP A 170 7.97 -13.43 11.56
N ASN A 171 8.76 -12.43 11.96
CA ASN A 171 9.67 -12.56 13.09
C ASN A 171 8.86 -12.82 14.38
N PRO A 172 9.12 -13.92 15.12
CA PRO A 172 8.37 -14.25 16.33
C PRO A 172 8.35 -13.14 17.38
N ASP A 173 9.43 -12.36 17.50
CA ASP A 173 9.50 -11.27 18.48
C ASP A 173 8.55 -10.12 18.12
N ILE A 174 8.43 -9.80 16.83
CA ILE A 174 7.47 -8.81 16.31
C ILE A 174 6.04 -9.30 16.56
N VAL A 175 5.76 -10.55 16.18
CA VAL A 175 4.42 -11.13 16.33
C VAL A 175 4.00 -11.16 17.80
N ASP A 176 4.90 -11.60 18.69
CA ASP A 176 4.64 -11.65 20.13
C ASP A 176 4.46 -10.26 20.72
N GLU A 177 5.24 -9.28 20.28
CA GLU A 177 5.10 -7.90 20.73
C GLU A 177 3.77 -7.28 20.29
N LEU A 178 3.35 -7.47 19.03
CA LEU A 178 2.04 -7.03 18.55
C LEU A 178 0.91 -7.71 19.32
N LYS A 179 1.04 -9.01 19.56
CA LYS A 179 0.04 -9.81 20.30
C LYS A 179 -0.08 -9.37 21.76
N LYS A 180 1.03 -9.04 22.43
CA LYS A 180 1.03 -8.45 23.80
C LYS A 180 0.24 -7.13 23.86
N ASN A 181 0.10 -6.44 22.73
CA ASN A 181 -0.68 -5.21 22.60
C ASN A 181 -2.06 -5.43 21.95
N ASN A 182 -2.60 -6.65 22.01
CA ASN A 182 -3.90 -7.04 21.43
C ASN A 182 -4.02 -6.77 19.92
N CYS A 183 -2.90 -6.86 19.19
CA CYS A 183 -2.85 -6.63 17.76
C CYS A 183 -2.51 -7.94 17.03
N ALA A 184 -3.42 -8.40 16.17
CA ALA A 184 -3.15 -9.51 15.25
C ALA A 184 -2.48 -8.99 13.98
N ILE A 185 -1.37 -9.58 13.56
CA ILE A 185 -0.80 -9.32 12.24
C ILE A 185 -1.46 -10.21 11.19
N ILE A 186 -1.86 -9.64 10.06
CA ILE A 186 -2.59 -10.34 9.00
C ILE A 186 -2.00 -9.96 7.64
N SER A 187 -1.52 -10.96 6.89
CA SER A 187 -0.74 -10.74 5.67
C SER A 187 -1.53 -10.59 4.38
N ARG A 188 -2.85 -10.78 4.45
CA ARG A 188 -3.76 -10.58 3.33
C ARG A 188 -4.95 -9.72 3.77
N PHE A 189 -5.34 -8.80 2.91
CA PHE A 189 -6.44 -7.87 3.15
C PHE A 189 -7.81 -8.56 3.09
N ASP A 190 -7.98 -9.62 2.31
CA ASP A 190 -9.21 -10.44 2.32
C ASP A 190 -9.40 -11.16 3.66
N HIS A 191 -8.34 -11.76 4.19
CA HIS A 191 -8.32 -12.35 5.53
C HIS A 191 -8.51 -11.28 6.60
N GLY A 192 -7.90 -10.11 6.41
CA GLY A 192 -8.07 -8.95 7.29
C GLY A 192 -9.52 -8.49 7.35
N TYR A 193 -10.17 -8.39 6.20
CA TYR A 193 -11.59 -8.05 6.09
C TYR A 193 -12.47 -9.08 6.81
N GLY A 194 -12.25 -10.38 6.57
CA GLY A 194 -12.98 -11.45 7.27
C GLY A 194 -12.76 -11.41 8.80
N PHE A 195 -11.54 -11.14 9.25
CA PHE A 195 -11.24 -10.96 10.67
C PHE A 195 -12.02 -9.78 11.27
N ILE A 196 -12.09 -8.65 10.57
CA ILE A 196 -12.84 -7.48 11.03
C ILE A 196 -14.34 -7.79 11.09
N GLN A 197 -14.92 -8.44 10.07
CA GLN A 197 -16.33 -8.83 10.07
C GLN A 197 -16.70 -9.72 11.26
N ALA A 198 -15.89 -10.75 11.51
CA ALA A 198 -16.11 -11.68 12.63
C ALA A 198 -16.14 -10.96 13.99
N HIS A 199 -15.28 -9.96 14.19
CA HIS A 199 -15.22 -9.20 15.45
C HIS A 199 -16.27 -8.09 15.57
N LEU A 200 -16.87 -7.67 14.45
CA LEU A 200 -17.96 -6.70 14.42
C LEU A 200 -19.35 -7.36 14.37
N GLY A 201 -19.43 -8.69 14.27
CA GLY A 201 -20.69 -9.43 14.16
C GLY A 201 -21.42 -9.17 12.83
N LEU A 202 -20.66 -9.05 11.74
CA LEU A 202 -21.13 -8.74 10.38
C LEU A 202 -21.02 -9.92 9.42
#